data_AF-A0A7X3JQT9-F1
#
_entry.id   AF-A0A7X3JQT9-F1
#
_cell.length_a   1.000
_cell.length_b   1.000
_cell.length_c   1.000
_cell.angle_alpha   90.00
_cell.angle_beta   90.00
_cell.angle_gamma   90.00
#
_symmetry.space_group_name_H-M   'P 1'
#
loop_
_entity.id
_entity.type
_entity.pdbx_description
1 polymer ?
#
loop_
_entity_poly.entity_id
_entity_poly.type
_entity_poly.pdbx_seq_one_letter_code
_entity_poly.pdbx_strand_id
1 'polypeptide(L)'
;MNSSTVEGDDPYEVVSYFVTDRQGVVIQAGTSQRLHLSDHARGGVLHLGAAPHGRFRYIDGEFEPYTPEVSYDLARRDGYPPIEEQLDMLWHAMDQGAMPKAEPFYTTLQKVKQQHPKA
;
A
#
# COMPACT_ATOMS: atom_id res chain seq x y z
N MET A 1 8.07 23.89 -23.70
CA MET A 1 6.78 24.33 -24.28
C MET A 1 6.31 23.20 -25.18
N ASN A 2 5.39 22.35 -24.71
CA ASN A 2 4.86 21.26 -25.53
C ASN A 2 3.55 21.75 -26.16
N SER A 3 3.59 22.08 -27.45
CA SER A 3 2.40 22.34 -28.26
C SER A 3 2.01 21.05 -28.97
N SER A 4 0.84 20.50 -28.64
CA SER A 4 0.20 19.44 -29.42
C SER A 4 -0.76 20.07 -30.42
N THR A 5 -0.59 19.78 -31.70
CA THR A 5 -1.49 20.19 -32.78
C THR A 5 -2.75 19.34 -32.73
N VAL A 6 -3.92 19.97 -32.62
CA VAL A 6 -5.23 19.29 -32.62
C VAL A 6 -5.64 19.05 -34.07
N GLU A 7 -5.41 17.84 -34.60
CA GLU A 7 -6.10 17.37 -35.81
C GLU A 7 -7.50 16.87 -35.40
N GLY A 8 -8.52 17.46 -36.00
CA GLY A 8 -9.90 17.26 -35.64
C GLY A 8 -10.40 15.86 -35.98
N ASP A 9 -10.76 15.10 -34.95
CA ASP A 9 -12.02 14.33 -34.91
C ASP A 9 -12.29 13.69 -33.52
N ASP A 10 -11.37 13.80 -32.56
CA ASP A 10 -11.61 13.38 -31.17
C ASP A 10 -11.53 14.59 -30.22
N PRO A 11 -12.65 15.01 -29.58
CA PRO A 11 -12.64 16.12 -28.64
C PRO A 11 -11.96 15.77 -27.31
N TYR A 12 -11.49 14.52 -27.12
CA TYR A 12 -10.87 14.05 -25.89
C TYR A 12 -9.41 13.65 -26.12
N GLU A 13 -8.49 14.53 -25.75
CA GLU A 13 -7.06 14.18 -25.69
C GLU A 13 -6.83 13.19 -24.54
N VAL A 14 -6.10 12.10 -24.80
CA VAL A 14 -5.69 11.15 -23.75
C VAL A 14 -4.67 11.85 -22.85
N VAL A 15 -5.06 12.14 -21.62
CA VAL A 15 -4.20 12.82 -20.66
C VAL A 15 -3.48 11.80 -19.78
N SER A 16 -2.16 11.93 -19.67
CA SER A 16 -1.38 11.19 -18.67
C SER A 16 -1.58 11.82 -17.30
N TYR A 17 -1.71 11.00 -16.27
CA TYR A 17 -1.87 11.44 -14.89
C TYR A 17 -1.05 10.56 -13.94
N PHE A 18 -0.75 11.12 -12.78
CA PHE A 18 -0.22 10.37 -11.66
C PHE A 18 -0.77 10.91 -10.34
N VAL A 19 -0.68 10.09 -9.30
CA VAL A 19 -1.24 10.37 -7.97
C VAL A 19 -0.12 10.20 -6.97
N THR A 20 -0.02 11.15 -6.06
CA THR A 20 0.98 11.15 -4.98
C THR A 20 0.32 11.03 -3.61
N ASP A 21 0.99 10.40 -2.65
CA ASP A 21 0.54 10.41 -1.26
C ASP A 21 0.89 11.73 -0.52
N ARG A 22 0.67 11.78 0.79
CA ARG A 22 1.03 12.95 1.62
C ARG A 22 2.53 13.23 1.70
N GLN A 23 3.36 12.26 1.36
CA GLN A 23 4.83 12.38 1.33
C GLN A 23 5.34 12.73 -0.09
N GLY A 24 4.43 12.96 -1.05
CA GLY A 24 4.77 13.23 -2.45
C GLY A 24 5.19 11.97 -3.22
N VAL A 25 5.07 10.76 -2.66
CA VAL A 25 5.47 9.53 -3.33
C VAL A 25 4.43 9.15 -4.37
N VAL A 26 4.86 8.85 -5.59
CA VAL A 26 3.97 8.41 -6.68
C VAL A 26 3.40 7.03 -6.34
N ILE A 27 2.09 6.95 -6.19
CA ILE A 27 1.35 5.72 -5.82
C ILE A 27 0.51 5.14 -6.97
N GLN A 28 0.20 5.97 -7.98
CA GLN A 28 -0.53 5.55 -9.17
C GLN A 28 -0.12 6.41 -10.35
N ALA A 29 -0.06 5.83 -11.55
CA ALA A 29 0.11 6.55 -12.80
C ALA A 29 -0.68 5.85 -13.90
N GLY A 30 -1.16 6.61 -14.87
CA GLY A 30 -1.94 6.06 -15.98
C GLY A 30 -2.31 7.12 -17.02
N THR A 31 -3.11 6.71 -17.99
CA THR A 31 -3.66 7.58 -19.02
C THR A 31 -5.18 7.48 -18.97
N SER A 32 -5.88 8.61 -19.11
CA SER A 32 -7.34 8.62 -19.20
C SER A 32 -7.83 9.70 -20.15
N GLN A 33 -8.89 9.39 -20.89
CA GLN A 33 -9.66 10.37 -21.66
C GLN A 33 -10.60 11.18 -20.76
N ARG A 34 -10.94 10.66 -19.57
CA ARG A 34 -11.83 11.32 -18.61
C ARG A 34 -11.33 11.10 -17.18
N LEU A 35 -10.91 12.18 -16.52
CA LEU A 35 -10.40 12.14 -15.15
C LEU A 35 -11.50 12.50 -14.17
N HIS A 36 -12.04 11.50 -13.47
CA HIS A 36 -12.89 11.71 -12.30
C HIS A 36 -12.03 11.79 -11.04
N LEU A 37 -11.96 12.97 -10.41
CA LEU A 37 -11.10 13.20 -9.25
C LEU A 37 -11.38 12.21 -8.09
N SER A 38 -12.65 11.86 -7.89
CA SER A 38 -13.09 10.91 -6.84
C SER A 38 -12.59 9.48 -7.01
N ASP A 39 -12.26 9.10 -8.25
CA ASP A 39 -11.91 7.73 -8.59
C ASP A 39 -10.40 7.56 -8.65
N HIS A 40 -9.68 8.60 -9.06
CA HIS A 40 -8.22 8.54 -9.24
C HIS A 40 -7.44 9.11 -8.05
N ALA A 41 -8.00 9.99 -7.21
CA ALA A 41 -7.25 10.64 -6.13
C ALA A 41 -7.59 10.08 -4.72
N ARG A 42 -8.10 8.84 -4.62
CA ARG A 42 -8.47 8.27 -3.31
C ARG A 42 -7.24 8.12 -2.41
N GLY A 43 -7.06 9.09 -1.52
CA GLY A 43 -5.95 9.13 -0.56
C GLY A 43 -4.71 9.89 -1.03
N GLY A 44 -4.80 10.69 -2.10
CA GLY A 44 -3.63 11.39 -2.65
C GLY A 44 -3.93 12.69 -3.41
N VAL A 45 -2.88 13.31 -3.95
CA VAL A 45 -2.95 14.48 -4.83
C VAL A 45 -2.77 14.02 -6.27
N LEU A 46 -3.72 14.37 -7.13
CA LEU A 46 -3.70 14.10 -8.56
C LEU A 46 -2.87 15.16 -9.29
N HIS A 47 -1.95 14.71 -10.13
CA HIS A 47 -1.12 15.53 -11.00
C HIS A 47 -1.36 15.14 -12.46
N LEU A 48 -1.34 16.13 -13.34
CA LEU A 48 -1.42 15.94 -14.79
C LEU A 48 0.00 15.87 -15.35
N GLY A 49 0.29 14.83 -16.13
CA GLY A 49 1.61 14.56 -16.68
C GLY A 49 1.99 13.08 -16.60
N ALA A 50 3.11 12.73 -17.23
CA ALA A 50 3.69 11.40 -17.15
C ALA A 50 4.65 11.32 -15.95
N ALA A 51 4.49 10.31 -15.09
CA ALA A 51 5.48 9.99 -14.07
C ALA A 51 6.51 8.98 -14.63
N PRO A 52 7.80 9.11 -14.28
CA PRO A 52 8.81 8.12 -14.63
C PRO A 52 8.47 6.72 -14.08
N HIS A 53 8.86 5.68 -14.81
CA HIS A 53 8.71 4.31 -14.36
C HIS A 53 9.66 4.01 -13.20
N GLY A 54 9.12 3.67 -12.03
CA GLY A 54 9.88 3.34 -10.84
C GLY A 54 9.29 3.96 -9.58
N ARG A 55 10.06 4.01 -8.50
CA ARG A 55 9.65 4.69 -7.26
C ARG A 55 10.27 6.07 -7.22
N PHE A 56 9.41 7.08 -7.29
CA PHE A 56 9.81 8.47 -7.27
C PHE A 56 8.96 9.26 -6.28
N ARG A 57 9.57 10.29 -5.71
CA ARG A 57 8.89 11.34 -4.97
C ARG A 57 8.81 12.56 -5.89
N TYR A 58 7.62 13.13 -6.01
CA TYR A 58 7.37 14.34 -6.76
C TYR A 58 7.48 15.54 -5.82
N ILE A 59 8.46 16.41 -6.05
CA ILE A 59 8.78 17.57 -5.23
C ILE A 59 8.93 18.76 -6.19
N ASP A 60 8.07 19.78 -6.03
CA ASP A 60 8.16 21.06 -6.74
C ASP A 60 8.32 20.98 -8.28
N GLY A 61 7.73 19.97 -8.91
CA GLY A 61 7.80 19.79 -10.38
C GLY A 61 8.83 18.77 -10.84
N GLU A 62 9.69 18.28 -9.94
CA GLU A 62 10.77 17.34 -10.24
C GLU A 62 10.51 15.96 -9.63
N PHE A 63 11.05 14.93 -10.27
CA PHE A 63 10.99 13.55 -9.78
C PHE A 63 12.32 13.15 -9.16
N GLU A 64 12.33 12.96 -7.84
CA GLU A 64 13.49 12.44 -7.14
C GLU A 64 13.36 10.92 -6.94
N PRO A 65 14.43 10.13 -7.18
CA PRO A 65 14.44 8.72 -6.86
C PRO A 65 14.05 8.51 -5.40
N TYR A 66 12.94 7.81 -5.18
CA TYR A 66 12.49 7.48 -3.85
C TYR A 66 12.87 6.04 -3.56
N THR A 67 13.99 5.88 -2.87
CA THR A 67 14.19 4.71 -2.02
C THR A 67 13.44 4.99 -0.73
N PRO A 68 12.38 4.24 -0.37
CA PRO A 68 11.95 4.22 1.01
C PRO A 68 13.18 3.91 1.89
N GLU A 69 13.15 4.21 3.18
CA GLU A 69 14.14 3.63 4.11
C GLU A 69 13.89 2.12 4.22
N VAL A 70 14.21 1.38 3.14
CA VAL A 70 13.88 -0.04 2.96
C VAL A 70 14.69 -0.93 3.91
N SER A 71 15.57 -0.39 4.75
CA SER A 71 16.27 -1.19 5.76
C SER A 71 15.38 -1.58 6.93
N TYR A 72 14.35 -0.82 7.29
CA TYR A 72 13.56 -1.13 8.48
C TYR A 72 12.45 -2.15 8.20
N ASP A 73 11.68 -1.94 7.12
CA ASP A 73 10.52 -2.78 6.82
C ASP A 73 10.90 -4.17 6.28
N LEU A 74 11.98 -4.29 5.48
CA LEU A 74 12.46 -5.58 5.03
C LEU A 74 13.13 -6.38 6.14
N ALA A 75 13.97 -5.75 6.98
CA ALA A 75 14.60 -6.44 8.10
C ALA A 75 13.57 -6.94 9.13
N ARG A 76 12.50 -6.17 9.38
CA ARG A 76 11.40 -6.64 10.23
C ARG A 76 10.62 -7.77 9.58
N ARG A 77 10.33 -7.67 8.28
CA ARG A 77 9.64 -8.74 7.55
C ARG A 77 10.43 -10.05 7.57
N ASP A 78 11.73 -9.98 7.35
CA ASP A 78 12.62 -11.15 7.31
C ASP A 78 12.97 -11.64 8.72
N GLY A 79 12.86 -10.78 9.74
CA GLY A 79 13.08 -11.11 11.15
C GLY A 79 11.85 -11.62 11.90
N TYR A 80 10.65 -11.47 11.34
CA TYR A 80 9.45 -12.03 11.97
C TYR A 80 9.42 -13.55 11.81
N PRO A 81 9.08 -14.29 12.87
CA PRO A 81 8.85 -15.72 12.74
C PRO A 81 7.62 -15.97 11.85
N PRO A 82 7.40 -17.22 11.39
CA PRO A 82 6.21 -17.57 10.62
C PRO A 82 4.92 -17.10 11.31
N ILE A 83 3.90 -16.75 10.52
CA ILE A 83 2.67 -16.13 11.05
C ILE A 83 1.96 -17.03 12.07
N GLU A 84 2.03 -18.35 11.87
CA GLU A 84 1.52 -19.35 12.78
C GLU A 84 2.19 -19.30 14.16
N GLU A 85 3.50 -19.07 14.21
CA GLU A 85 4.25 -18.96 15.46
C GLU A 85 3.93 -17.64 16.16
N GLN A 86 3.81 -16.54 15.42
CA GLN A 86 3.37 -15.26 15.97
C GLN A 86 1.97 -15.37 16.60
N LEU A 87 1.04 -16.03 15.91
CA LEU A 87 -0.31 -16.26 16.42
C LEU A 87 -0.33 -17.22 17.62
N ASP A 88 0.57 -18.21 17.66
CA ASP A 88 0.75 -19.13 18.78
C ASP A 88 1.26 -18.38 20.02
N MET A 89 2.27 -17.53 19.85
CA MET A 89 2.79 -16.65 20.92
C MET A 89 1.69 -15.75 21.48
N LEU A 90 0.90 -15.13 20.61
CA LEU A 90 -0.23 -14.29 21.02
C LEU A 90 -1.27 -15.10 21.81
N TRP A 91 -1.61 -16.30 21.33
CA TRP A 91 -2.53 -17.19 22.03
C TRP A 91 -2.00 -17.59 23.41
N HIS A 92 -0.72 -17.95 23.52
CA HIS A 92 -0.09 -18.30 24.79
C HIS A 92 -0.08 -17.13 25.79
N ALA A 93 0.15 -15.90 25.33
CA ALA A 93 0.06 -14.71 26.18
C ALA A 93 -1.35 -14.51 26.75
N MET A 94 -2.40 -14.77 25.95
CA MET A 94 -3.79 -14.77 26.42
C MET A 94 -4.10 -15.93 27.38
N ASP A 95 -3.56 -17.11 27.11
CA ASP A 95 -3.79 -18.32 27.91
C ASP A 95 -3.15 -18.22 29.30
N GLN A 96 -1.93 -17.67 29.36
CA GLN A 96 -1.17 -17.42 30.59
C GLN A 96 -1.66 -16.18 31.37
N GLY A 97 -2.63 -15.45 30.85
CA GLY A 97 -3.20 -14.26 31.49
C GLY A 97 -2.29 -13.02 31.44
N ALA A 98 -1.27 -13.00 30.58
CA ALA A 98 -0.44 -11.82 30.34
C ALA A 98 -1.20 -10.71 29.59
N MET A 99 -2.30 -11.05 28.92
CA MET A 99 -3.23 -10.10 28.31
C MET A 99 -4.67 -10.63 28.34
N PRO A 100 -5.69 -9.74 28.19
CA PRO A 100 -7.08 -10.16 28.12
C PRO A 100 -7.34 -11.10 26.93
N LYS A 101 -8.18 -12.11 27.16
CA LYS A 101 -8.60 -13.05 26.11
C LYS A 101 -9.47 -12.31 25.10
N ALA A 102 -9.02 -12.26 23.86
CA ALA A 102 -9.77 -11.69 22.75
C ALA A 102 -10.75 -12.74 22.20
N GLU A 103 -12.04 -12.59 22.50
CA GLU A 103 -13.08 -13.43 21.91
C GLU A 103 -13.55 -12.86 20.57
N PRO A 104 -13.87 -13.69 19.55
CA PRO A 104 -13.88 -15.15 19.55
C PRO A 104 -12.54 -15.80 19.16
N PHE A 105 -11.48 -14.99 19.01
CA PHE A 105 -10.17 -15.46 18.53
C PHE A 105 -9.59 -16.55 19.44
N TYR A 106 -9.57 -16.30 20.76
CA TYR A 106 -9.04 -17.23 21.75
C TYR A 106 -9.81 -18.56 21.78
N THR A 107 -11.14 -18.54 21.87
CA THR A 107 -11.95 -19.78 21.89
C THR A 107 -11.87 -20.57 20.58
N THR A 108 -11.73 -19.90 19.44
CA THR A 108 -11.57 -20.58 18.14
C THR A 108 -10.27 -21.39 18.10
N LEU A 109 -9.15 -20.79 18.49
CA LEU A 109 -7.86 -21.47 18.52
C LEU A 109 -7.77 -22.51 19.65
N GLN A 110 -8.39 -22.25 20.80
CA GLN A 110 -8.45 -23.19 21.91
C GLN A 110 -9.13 -24.50 21.50
N LYS A 111 -10.25 -24.44 20.76
CA LYS A 111 -10.94 -25.63 20.25
C LYS A 111 -10.05 -26.47 19.34
N VAL A 112 -9.34 -25.83 18.41
CA VAL A 112 -8.41 -26.53 17.51
C VAL A 112 -7.28 -27.22 18.28
N LYS A 113 -6.70 -26.54 19.29
CA LYS A 113 -5.66 -27.10 20.15
C LYS A 113 -6.15 -28.27 21.01
N GLN A 114 -7.39 -28.21 21.50
CA GLN A 114 -8.02 -29.30 22.24
C GLN A 114 -8.29 -30.52 21.34
N GLN A 115 -8.64 -30.30 20.07
CA GLN A 115 -8.87 -31.37 19.09
C GLN A 115 -7.57 -32.04 18.62
N HIS A 116 -6.45 -31.31 18.63
CA HIS A 116 -5.13 -31.80 18.22
C HIS A 116 -4.09 -31.56 19.34
N PRO A 117 -4.14 -32.32 20.44
CA PRO A 117 -3.16 -32.19 21.50
C PRO A 117 -1.75 -32.52 20.97
N LYS A 118 -0.78 -31.63 21.22
CA LYS A 118 0.64 -31.97 21.01
C LYS A 118 1.00 -33.09 21.99
N ALA A 119 1.53 -34.19 21.46
CA ALA A 119 2.04 -35.33 22.23
C ALA A 119 3.35 -34.97 22.96
#